data_AF-A0A540L9X9-F1
#
_entry.id   AF-A0A540L9X9-F1
#
_cell.length_a   1.000
_cell.length_b   1.000
_cell.length_c   1.000
_cell.angle_alpha   90.00
_cell.angle_beta   90.00
_cell.angle_gamma   90.00
#
_symmetry.space_group_name_H-M   'P 1'
#
loop_
_entity.id
_entity.type
_entity.pdbx_description
1 polymer ?
#
loop_
_entity_poly.entity_id
_entity_poly.type
_entity_poly.pdbx_seq_one_letter_code
_entity_poly.pdbx_strand_id
1 'polypeptide(L)'
;MREKNVTIASSTLNLGSPFNDIIVLRGLLLLYTSIGSSLPFFDNTLDIIHSTLFLDGWIGAELLQFVLFDWDCVLRPKGLLGIDRFFCHKEDMKLYLDEFKRLGYKPLLWSVVPKTELFFSAVLGKPIRG
;
A
#
# COMPACT_ATOMS: atom_id res chain seq x y z
N MET A 1 18.71 5.82 -7.13
CA MET A 1 18.24 5.21 -5.85
C MET A 1 19.31 4.32 -5.25
N ARG A 2 19.89 3.38 -6.00
CA ARG A 2 21.06 2.60 -5.57
C ARG A 2 22.24 3.46 -5.12
N GLU A 3 22.56 4.53 -5.84
CA GLU A 3 23.60 5.51 -5.46
C GLU A 3 23.34 6.23 -4.13
N LYS A 4 22.08 6.23 -3.67
CA LYS A 4 21.66 6.79 -2.38
C LYS A 4 21.51 5.71 -1.31
N ASN A 5 21.99 4.48 -1.55
CA ASN A 5 21.78 3.31 -0.71
C ASN A 5 20.30 3.01 -0.42
N VAL A 6 19.41 3.30 -1.38
CA VAL A 6 17.99 2.98 -1.32
C VAL A 6 17.70 1.78 -2.21
N THR A 7 17.16 0.73 -1.60
CA THR A 7 16.62 -0.44 -2.31
C THR A 7 15.13 -0.25 -2.48
N ILE A 8 14.63 -0.47 -3.70
CA ILE A 8 13.21 -0.43 -4.02
C ILE A 8 12.82 -1.79 -4.57
N ALA A 9 11.86 -2.42 -3.92
CA ALA A 9 11.19 -3.60 -4.40
C ALA A 9 9.80 -3.23 -4.92
N SER A 10 9.41 -3.75 -6.08
CA SER A 10 8.18 -3.38 -6.76
C SER A 10 7.50 -4.61 -7.34
N SER A 11 6.18 -4.67 -7.17
CA SER A 11 5.31 -5.68 -7.76
C SER A 11 4.25 -4.99 -8.59
N THR A 12 3.78 -5.66 -9.64
CA THR A 12 2.58 -5.27 -10.38
C THR A 12 1.68 -6.47 -10.53
N LEU A 13 0.37 -6.23 -10.54
CA LEU A 13 -0.60 -7.25 -10.91
C LEU A 13 -0.30 -7.72 -12.34
N ASN A 14 0.01 -9.01 -12.47
CA ASN A 14 0.34 -9.62 -13.75
C ASN A 14 -0.94 -9.86 -14.57
N LEU A 15 -1.42 -8.81 -15.22
CA LEU A 15 -2.60 -8.83 -16.10
C LEU A 15 -2.22 -9.10 -17.57
N GLY A 16 -1.10 -9.82 -17.81
CA GLY A 16 -0.62 -10.12 -19.17
C GLY A 16 0.07 -8.95 -19.90
N SER A 17 0.34 -7.86 -19.20
CA SER A 17 1.06 -6.69 -19.70
C SER A 17 2.54 -6.72 -19.26
N PRO A 18 3.50 -6.20 -20.06
CA PRO A 18 4.94 -6.29 -19.80
C PRO A 18 5.43 -5.33 -18.69
N PHE A 19 4.65 -5.16 -17.62
CA PHE A 19 5.02 -4.27 -16.50
C PHE A 19 6.26 -4.78 -15.74
N ASN A 20 6.43 -6.11 -15.66
CA ASN A 20 7.59 -6.73 -15.02
C ASN A 20 8.90 -6.36 -15.74
N ASP A 21 8.89 -6.32 -17.07
CA ASP A 21 10.07 -5.92 -17.86
C ASP A 21 10.43 -4.45 -17.58
N ILE A 22 9.43 -3.58 -17.48
CA ILE A 22 9.63 -2.15 -17.16
C ILE A 22 10.23 -1.97 -15.76
N ILE A 23 9.81 -2.77 -14.77
CA ILE A 23 10.37 -2.73 -13.41
C ILE A 23 11.86 -3.10 -13.43
N VAL A 24 12.20 -4.21 -14.10
CA VAL A 24 13.58 -4.70 -14.20
C VAL A 24 14.46 -3.72 -14.98
N LEU A 25 13.96 -3.15 -16.09
CA LEU A 25 14.68 -2.14 -16.88
C LEU A 25 14.99 -0.86 -16.07
N ARG A 26 14.18 -0.55 -15.05
CA ARG A 26 14.44 0.57 -14.12
C ARG A 26 15.41 0.21 -13.00
N GLY A 27 15.92 -1.02 -12.97
CA GLY A 27 16.85 -1.51 -11.96
C GLY A 27 16.23 -1.69 -10.57
N LEU A 28 14.91 -1.88 -10.50
CA LEU A 28 14.20 -2.16 -9.26
C LEU A 28 14.11 -3.67 -9.03
N LEU A 29 14.01 -4.08 -7.76
CA LEU A 29 13.82 -5.49 -7.43
C LEU A 29 12.37 -5.89 -7.74
N LEU A 30 12.17 -6.78 -8.70
CA LEU A 30 10.85 -7.30 -9.01
C LEU A 30 10.39 -8.29 -7.92
N LEU A 31 9.18 -8.07 -7.41
CA LEU A 31 8.45 -9.00 -6.55
C LEU A 31 7.28 -9.57 -7.33
N TYR A 32 7.08 -10.88 -7.24
CA TYR A 32 5.87 -11.54 -7.74
C TYR A 32 4.90 -11.69 -6.57
N THR A 33 3.89 -10.82 -6.52
CA THR A 33 2.87 -10.85 -5.45
C THR A 33 1.46 -10.83 -6.06
N SER A 34 0.51 -11.44 -5.34
CA SER A 34 -0.92 -11.44 -5.69
C SER A 34 -1.72 -10.78 -4.56
N ILE A 35 -2.97 -10.39 -4.83
CA ILE A 35 -3.81 -9.62 -3.90
C ILE A 35 -4.04 -10.35 -2.55
N GLY A 36 -3.96 -11.69 -2.51
CA GLY A 36 -4.11 -12.50 -1.30
C GLY A 36 -2.83 -13.15 -0.78
N SER A 37 -1.65 -12.70 -1.23
CA SER A 37 -0.37 -13.25 -0.75
C SER A 37 0.36 -12.26 0.13
N SER A 38 0.91 -12.73 1.24
CA SER A 38 1.83 -11.98 2.08
C SER A 38 3.08 -11.52 1.33
N LEU A 39 3.60 -10.36 1.72
CA LEU A 39 4.87 -9.86 1.22
C LEU A 39 6.02 -10.77 1.71
N PRO A 40 7.01 -11.09 0.85
CA PRO A 40 8.10 -12.00 1.20
C PRO A 40 9.20 -11.28 2.01
N PHE A 41 8.82 -10.55 3.05
CA PHE A 41 9.74 -9.84 3.95
C PHE A 41 9.51 -10.25 5.39
N PHE A 42 10.56 -10.14 6.20
CA PHE A 42 10.45 -10.29 7.65
C PHE A 42 9.76 -9.06 8.26
N ASP A 43 9.25 -9.25 9.48
CA ASP A 43 8.67 -8.16 10.25
C ASP A 43 9.64 -6.99 10.41
N ASN A 44 9.10 -5.77 10.30
CA ASN A 44 9.84 -4.51 10.45
C ASN A 44 11.02 -4.31 9.49
N THR A 45 10.99 -4.95 8.31
CA THR A 45 12.04 -4.81 7.29
C THR A 45 11.93 -3.51 6.49
N LEU A 46 10.71 -3.08 6.16
CA LEU A 46 10.48 -1.97 5.22
C LEU A 46 10.34 -0.63 5.94
N ASP A 47 10.99 0.40 5.43
CA ASP A 47 10.78 1.79 5.90
C ASP A 47 9.51 2.41 5.30
N ILE A 48 9.19 2.06 4.05
CA ILE A 48 8.07 2.63 3.29
C ILE A 48 7.38 1.53 2.48
N ILE A 49 6.05 1.50 2.52
CA ILE A 49 5.22 0.76 1.57
C ILE A 49 4.45 1.79 0.77
N HIS A 50 4.47 1.68 -0.56
CA HIS A 50 3.69 2.53 -1.44
C HIS A 50 2.86 1.67 -2.38
N SER A 51 1.57 1.95 -2.43
CA SER A 51 0.60 1.24 -3.25
C SER A 51 -0.17 2.23 -4.11
N THR A 52 -0.34 1.92 -5.40
CA THR A 52 -1.08 2.76 -6.35
C THR A 52 -2.05 1.90 -7.14
N LEU A 53 -3.33 2.30 -7.18
CA LEU A 53 -4.40 1.60 -7.91
C LEU A 53 -4.58 0.10 -7.56
N PHE A 54 -3.99 -0.37 -6.46
CA PHE A 54 -4.07 -1.76 -6.03
C PHE A 54 -5.21 -2.00 -5.04
N LEU A 55 -5.49 -1.02 -4.18
CA LEU A 55 -6.70 -1.01 -3.36
C LEU A 55 -7.79 -0.29 -4.14
N ASP A 56 -8.91 -0.96 -4.37
CA ASP A 56 -10.07 -0.41 -5.04
C ASP A 56 -11.34 -0.72 -4.24
N GLY A 57 -12.44 -0.03 -4.55
CA GLY A 57 -13.72 -0.14 -3.87
C GLY A 57 -14.40 -1.51 -4.04
N TRP A 58 -13.79 -2.44 -4.79
CA TRP A 58 -14.25 -3.82 -4.89
C TRP A 58 -13.55 -4.72 -3.88
N ILE A 59 -12.52 -4.22 -3.18
CA ILE A 59 -11.88 -4.95 -2.09
C ILE A 59 -12.87 -5.11 -0.93
N GLY A 60 -13.15 -6.38 -0.60
CA GLY A 60 -13.93 -6.71 0.59
C GLY A 60 -13.16 -6.37 1.87
N ALA A 61 -13.89 -6.12 2.95
CA ALA A 61 -13.29 -5.76 4.24
C ALA A 61 -12.27 -6.78 4.74
N GLU A 62 -12.56 -8.08 4.63
CA GLU A 62 -11.66 -9.16 5.06
C GLU A 62 -10.32 -9.15 4.31
N LEU A 63 -10.35 -8.93 3.00
CA LEU A 63 -9.15 -8.87 2.19
C LEU A 63 -8.35 -7.60 2.48
N LEU A 64 -9.02 -6.46 2.67
CA LEU A 64 -8.35 -5.23 3.11
C LEU A 64 -7.68 -5.43 4.47
N GLN A 65 -8.35 -6.09 5.41
CA GLN A 65 -7.80 -6.42 6.73
C GLN A 65 -6.55 -7.27 6.61
N PHE A 66 -6.58 -8.30 5.77
CA PHE A 66 -5.44 -9.15 5.50
C PHE A 66 -4.26 -8.35 4.94
N VAL A 67 -4.47 -7.56 3.89
CA VAL A 67 -3.43 -6.76 3.24
C VAL A 67 -2.84 -5.73 4.22
N LEU A 68 -3.68 -5.02 4.97
CA LEU A 68 -3.21 -4.02 5.93
C LEU A 68 -2.45 -4.65 7.09
N PHE A 69 -2.85 -5.84 7.54
CA PHE A 69 -2.13 -6.56 8.59
C PHE A 69 -0.76 -7.04 8.10
N ASP A 70 -0.69 -7.61 6.91
CA ASP A 70 0.57 -8.04 6.28
C ASP A 70 1.54 -6.87 6.12
N TRP A 71 1.05 -5.74 5.59
CA TRP A 71 1.83 -4.51 5.46
C TRP A 71 2.26 -3.95 6.80
N ASP A 72 1.38 -3.99 7.80
CA ASP A 72 1.70 -3.54 9.15
C ASP A 72 2.82 -4.40 9.76
N CYS A 73 2.84 -5.72 9.54
CA CYS A 73 3.92 -6.58 10.04
C CYS A 73 5.28 -6.21 9.43
N VAL A 74 5.36 -6.11 8.11
CA VAL A 74 6.65 -5.89 7.42
C VAL A 74 7.14 -4.45 7.51
N LEU A 75 6.25 -3.47 7.73
CA LEU A 75 6.61 -2.06 7.90
C LEU A 75 7.19 -1.82 9.30
N ARG A 76 8.38 -1.23 9.40
CA ARG A 76 9.00 -0.93 10.69
C ARG A 76 8.23 0.11 11.51
N PRO A 77 8.42 0.19 12.84
CA PRO A 77 7.84 1.27 13.64
C PRO A 77 8.29 2.64 13.11
N LYS A 78 7.36 3.61 13.05
CA LYS A 78 7.55 4.92 12.38
C LYS A 78 7.70 4.88 10.86
N GLY A 79 7.54 3.71 10.23
CA GLY A 79 7.51 3.60 8.77
C GLY A 79 6.30 4.32 8.16
N LEU A 80 6.36 4.52 6.85
CA LEU A 80 5.34 5.24 6.08
C LEU A 80 4.55 4.28 5.19
N LEU A 81 3.23 4.38 5.25
CA LEU A 81 2.31 3.74 4.33
C LEU A 81 1.72 4.79 3.39
N GLY A 82 2.13 4.75 2.13
CA GLY A 82 1.61 5.59 1.05
C GLY A 82 0.54 4.84 0.27
N ILE A 83 -0.67 5.38 0.25
CA ILE A 83 -1.79 4.91 -0.57
C ILE A 83 -2.06 5.97 -1.61
N ASP A 84 -2.03 5.60 -2.88
CA ASP A 84 -2.30 6.51 -3.98
C ASP A 84 -3.46 6.01 -4.84
N ARG A 85 -4.41 6.91 -5.13
CA ARG A 85 -5.56 6.66 -5.99
C ARG A 85 -6.37 5.43 -5.55
N PHE A 86 -6.63 5.30 -4.25
CA PHE A 86 -7.58 4.30 -3.77
C PHE A 86 -8.98 4.75 -4.16
N PHE A 87 -9.55 4.00 -5.09
CA PHE A 87 -10.93 4.10 -5.53
C PHE A 87 -11.90 3.64 -4.43
N CYS A 88 -12.91 4.43 -4.07
CA CYS A 88 -13.98 3.95 -3.19
C CYS A 88 -15.33 4.65 -3.46
N HIS A 89 -16.42 3.92 -3.20
CA HIS A 89 -17.72 4.55 -3.11
C HIS A 89 -17.78 5.43 -1.85
N LYS A 90 -18.56 6.51 -1.92
CA LYS A 90 -18.68 7.47 -0.80
C LYS A 90 -19.21 6.81 0.48
N GLU A 91 -20.04 5.79 0.33
CA GLU A 91 -20.63 5.01 1.42
C GLU A 91 -19.58 4.15 2.14
N ASP A 92 -18.64 3.57 1.40
CA ASP A 92 -17.60 2.67 1.93
C ASP A 92 -16.37 3.40 2.47
N MET A 93 -16.20 4.68 2.12
CA MET A 93 -15.04 5.47 2.53
C MET A 93 -14.81 5.44 4.05
N LYS A 94 -15.89 5.52 4.84
CA LYS A 94 -15.79 5.48 6.30
C LYS A 94 -15.28 4.12 6.79
N LEU A 95 -15.81 3.03 6.22
CA LEU A 95 -15.39 1.67 6.53
C LEU A 95 -13.88 1.53 6.31
N TYR A 96 -13.41 1.87 5.11
CA TYR A 96 -11.98 1.76 4.76
C TYR A 96 -11.09 2.62 5.68
N LEU A 97 -11.52 3.84 6.01
CA LEU A 97 -10.78 4.70 6.93
C LEU A 97 -10.69 4.12 8.35
N ASP A 98 -11.75 3.48 8.82
CA ASP A 98 -11.79 2.89 10.15
C ASP A 98 -10.87 1.66 10.25
N GLU A 99 -10.64 0.94 9.15
CA GLU A 99 -9.65 -0.14 9.04
C GLU A 99 -8.21 0.37 9.29
N PHE A 100 -7.81 1.48 8.66
CA PHE A 100 -6.50 2.10 8.93
C PHE A 100 -6.38 2.61 10.37
N LYS A 101 -7.44 3.22 10.90
CA LYS A 101 -7.47 3.72 12.29
C LYS A 101 -7.38 2.60 13.31
N ARG A 102 -7.97 1.43 13.05
CA ARG A 102 -7.90 0.27 13.95
C ARG A 102 -6.46 -0.16 14.21
N LEU A 103 -5.59 -0.07 13.21
CA LEU A 103 -4.16 -0.34 13.33
C LEU A 103 -3.36 0.84 13.91
N GLY A 104 -4.01 1.97 14.20
CA GLY A 104 -3.42 3.16 14.82
C GLY A 104 -2.63 4.06 13.87
N TYR A 105 -2.81 3.89 12.55
CA TYR A 105 -2.14 4.75 11.56
C TYR A 105 -2.59 6.21 11.70
N LYS A 106 -1.62 7.12 11.61
CA LYS A 106 -1.87 8.57 11.68
C LYS A 106 -1.70 9.21 10.30
N PRO A 107 -2.69 9.95 9.79
CA PRO A 107 -2.53 10.66 8.52
C PRO A 107 -1.51 11.79 8.67
N LEU A 108 -0.53 11.80 7.76
CA LEU A 108 0.47 12.86 7.62
C LEU A 108 0.13 13.77 6.45
N LEU A 109 -0.32 13.18 5.35
CA LEU A 109 -0.85 13.88 4.17
C LEU A 109 -2.11 13.15 3.71
N TRP A 110 -3.08 13.93 3.25
CA TRP A 110 -4.38 13.41 2.84
C TRP A 110 -4.97 14.28 1.73
N SER A 111 -5.48 13.64 0.67
CA SER A 111 -6.19 14.30 -0.41
C SER A 111 -7.33 13.42 -0.91
N VAL A 112 -8.44 14.05 -1.26
CA VAL A 112 -9.60 13.39 -1.89
C VAL A 112 -9.95 14.17 -3.13
N VAL A 113 -10.00 13.47 -4.26
CA VAL A 113 -10.40 14.04 -5.53
C VAL A 113 -11.80 13.52 -5.85
N PRO A 114 -12.83 14.38 -5.82
CA PRO A 114 -14.16 14.01 -6.24
C PRO A 114 -14.23 13.94 -7.77
N LYS A 115 -14.54 12.77 -8.33
CA LYS A 115 -14.98 12.59 -9.72
C LYS A 115 -16.42 12.07 -9.71
N THR A 116 -16.78 11.18 -10.63
CA THR A 116 -17.99 10.35 -10.52
C THR A 116 -17.97 9.50 -9.25
N GLU A 117 -16.77 9.06 -8.86
CA GLU A 117 -16.47 8.28 -7.66
C GLU A 117 -15.32 8.97 -6.88
N LEU A 118 -15.11 8.58 -5.62
CA LEU A 118 -14.06 9.18 -4.79
C LEU A 118 -12.74 8.44 -4.98
N PHE A 119 -11.68 9.22 -5.20
CA PHE A 119 -10.31 8.73 -5.10
C PHE A 119 -9.64 9.43 -3.95
N PHE A 120 -9.09 8.67 -3.01
CA PHE A 120 -8.25 9.24 -1.97
C PHE A 120 -6.80 8.79 -2.10
N SER A 121 -5.90 9.72 -1.76
CA SER A 121 -4.48 9.45 -1.60
C SER A 121 -4.07 9.91 -0.21
N ALA A 122 -3.28 9.08 0.48
CA ALA A 122 -2.88 9.29 1.84
C ALA A 122 -1.44 8.86 2.07
N VAL A 123 -0.72 9.61 2.91
CA VAL A 123 0.52 9.15 3.53
C VAL A 123 0.24 8.99 5.01
N LEU A 124 0.41 7.78 5.52
CA LEU A 124 0.08 7.39 6.88
C LEU A 124 1.35 6.97 7.61
N GLY A 125 1.53 7.44 8.85
CA GLY A 125 2.63 7.00 9.71
C GLY A 125 2.21 5.83 10.59
N LYS A 126 3.00 4.75 10.60
CA LYS A 126 2.81 3.61 11.52
C LYS A 126 3.09 4.05 12.97
N PRO A 127 2.19 3.74 13.93
CA PRO A 127 2.41 4.10 15.32
C PRO A 127 3.58 3.32 15.93
N ILE A 128 4.15 3.86 17.00
CA ILE A 128 5.05 3.10 17.87
C ILE A 128 4.16 2.29 18.80
N ARG A 129 4.19 0.97 18.67
CA ARG A 129 3.59 0.06 19.65
C ARG A 129 4.70 -0.30 20.64
N GLY A 130 4.46 -0.03 21.92
CA GLY A 130 5.37 -0.33 23.02
C GLY A 130 5.31 -1.79 23.42
#